data_AF-A0AAV0FZB1-F1
#
_entry.id   AF-A0AAV0FZB1-F1
#
_cell.length_a   1.000
_cell.length_b   1.000
_cell.length_c   1.000
_cell.angle_alpha   90.00
_cell.angle_beta   90.00
_cell.angle_gamma   90.00
#
_symmetry.space_group_name_H-M   'P 1'
#
loop_
_entity.id
_entity.type
_entity.pdbx_description
1 polymer ?
#
loop_
_entity_poly.entity_id
_entity_poly.type
_entity_poly.pdbx_seq_one_letter_code
_entity_poly.pdbx_strand_id
1 'polypeptide(L)'
;MNLLRNRLELEPENWVSLLCGYVDHFESITSEDVGWGCGWRNIQMISSHLLKQRQEARNSLFGGLGFVPDIPSLQRWLEIAWEQGFDETGSKDFDKKIYGKRIWIGTTECATLFRSFGLRARIVDFCSKTIGPKVCGPMDKYVSMWKKNVHQEVSFTHDTNVKGQEALIDWVWNYFSDPKCSTSENRHVIVSQKS
;
A
#
# COMPACT_ATOMS: atom_id res chain seq x y z
N MET A 1 -14.80 1.02 11.43
CA MET A 1 -14.33 -0.33 11.83
C MET A 1 -15.39 -1.21 12.47
N ASN A 2 -16.16 -0.71 13.45
CA ASN A 2 -17.04 -1.59 14.23
C ASN A 2 -18.15 -2.23 13.39
N LEU A 3 -18.67 -1.56 12.35
CA LEU A 3 -19.75 -2.14 11.53
C LEU A 3 -19.35 -3.45 10.85
N LEU A 4 -18.25 -3.47 10.09
CA LEU A 4 -17.82 -4.67 9.37
C LEU A 4 -17.42 -5.79 10.33
N ARG A 5 -16.68 -5.46 11.40
CA ARG A 5 -16.30 -6.41 12.44
C ARG A 5 -17.53 -7.07 13.06
N ASN A 6 -18.49 -6.27 13.53
CA ASN A 6 -19.70 -6.78 14.16
C ASN A 6 -20.53 -7.66 13.20
N ARG A 7 -20.48 -7.39 11.89
CA ARG A 7 -21.15 -8.24 10.90
C ARG A 7 -20.44 -9.58 10.72
N LEU A 8 -19.12 -9.57 10.60
CA LEU A 8 -18.34 -10.80 10.46
C LEU A 8 -18.38 -11.68 11.71
N GLU A 9 -18.48 -11.08 12.90
CA GLU A 9 -18.64 -11.81 14.16
C GLU A 9 -19.99 -12.55 14.27
N LEU A 10 -20.99 -12.18 13.45
CA LEU A 10 -22.29 -12.87 13.37
C LEU A 10 -22.31 -14.00 12.33
N GLU A 11 -21.31 -14.07 11.44
CA GLU A 11 -21.19 -15.14 10.45
C GLU A 11 -20.75 -16.45 11.13
N PRO A 12 -21.07 -17.62 10.54
CA PRO A 12 -20.64 -18.91 11.07
C PRO A 12 -19.11 -19.01 11.22
N GLU A 13 -18.63 -19.70 12.25
CA GLU A 13 -17.19 -19.83 12.58
C GLU A 13 -16.39 -20.73 11.62
N ASN A 14 -16.87 -20.97 10.40
CA ASN A 14 -16.18 -21.77 9.40
C ASN A 14 -15.14 -20.97 8.58
N TRP A 15 -15.07 -19.65 8.77
CA TRP A 15 -14.12 -18.77 8.07
C TRP A 15 -13.33 -17.93 9.06
N VAL A 16 -12.04 -17.71 8.76
CA VAL A 16 -11.22 -16.74 9.48
C VAL A 16 -11.16 -15.44 8.68
N SER A 17 -11.57 -14.33 9.29
CA SER A 17 -11.53 -12.99 8.72
C SER A 17 -10.44 -12.16 9.37
N LEU A 18 -9.52 -11.64 8.57
CA LEU A 18 -8.47 -10.73 9.01
C LEU A 18 -8.83 -9.31 8.55
N LEU A 19 -8.93 -8.38 9.50
CA LEU A 19 -9.25 -6.98 9.24
C LEU A 19 -8.01 -6.11 9.46
N CYS A 20 -7.84 -5.10 8.62
CA CYS A 20 -6.96 -3.99 8.96
C CYS A 20 -7.52 -3.22 10.18
N GLY A 21 -6.71 -2.37 10.81
CA GLY A 21 -7.18 -1.46 11.85
C GLY A 21 -8.05 -0.33 11.30
N TYR A 22 -8.26 0.72 12.09
CA TYR A 22 -9.00 1.94 11.67
C TYR A 22 -8.61 2.49 10.29
N VAL A 23 -9.59 2.77 9.43
CA VAL A 23 -9.45 3.44 8.13
C VAL A 23 -10.66 4.34 7.91
N ASP A 24 -10.45 5.59 7.50
CA ASP A 24 -11.48 6.45 6.94
C ASP A 24 -11.62 6.20 5.44
N HIS A 25 -12.85 6.13 4.95
CA HIS A 25 -13.13 6.00 3.53
C HIS A 25 -13.09 7.38 2.85
N PHE A 26 -12.29 7.49 1.79
CA PHE A 26 -12.24 8.67 0.93
C PHE A 26 -12.66 8.27 -0.47
N GLU A 27 -13.80 8.81 -0.93
CA GLU A 27 -14.28 8.62 -2.30
C GLU A 27 -13.93 9.80 -3.19
N SER A 28 -13.96 9.56 -4.50
CA SER A 28 -13.83 10.63 -5.47
C SER A 28 -15.05 11.55 -5.46
N ILE A 29 -14.80 12.84 -5.59
CA ILE A 29 -15.78 13.90 -5.68
C ILE A 29 -16.01 14.18 -7.16
N THR A 30 -17.27 14.12 -7.60
CA THR A 30 -17.66 14.22 -9.03
C THR A 30 -17.10 15.45 -9.74
N SER A 31 -17.08 16.60 -9.07
CA SER A 31 -16.57 17.86 -9.63
C SER A 31 -15.05 17.99 -9.62
N GLU A 32 -14.33 17.16 -8.86
CA GLU A 32 -12.91 17.35 -8.57
C GLU A 32 -12.05 16.29 -9.24
N ASP A 33 -12.31 15.02 -8.90
CA ASP A 33 -11.32 13.95 -9.09
C ASP A 33 -11.88 12.64 -9.68
N VAL A 34 -13.16 12.58 -10.04
CA VAL A 34 -13.69 11.43 -10.79
C VAL A 34 -12.92 11.23 -12.10
N GLY A 35 -12.55 9.98 -12.35
CA GLY A 35 -11.78 9.57 -13.53
C GLY A 35 -10.26 9.68 -13.39
N TRP A 36 -9.74 10.26 -12.31
CA TRP A 36 -8.28 10.38 -12.14
C TRP A 36 -7.75 10.36 -10.68
N GLY A 37 -8.62 10.56 -9.70
CA GLY A 37 -8.26 10.75 -8.29
C GLY A 37 -7.98 9.49 -7.48
N CYS A 38 -8.24 8.29 -8.01
CA CYS A 38 -8.27 7.07 -7.21
C CYS A 38 -6.96 6.78 -6.46
N GLY A 39 -5.80 7.02 -7.10
CA GLY A 39 -4.50 6.87 -6.44
C GLY A 39 -4.31 7.82 -5.25
N TRP A 40 -4.80 9.06 -5.38
CA TRP A 40 -4.77 10.06 -4.31
C TRP A 40 -5.72 9.70 -3.17
N ARG A 41 -6.94 9.24 -3.48
CA ARG A 41 -7.90 8.75 -2.47
C ARG A 41 -7.36 7.53 -1.72
N ASN A 42 -6.65 6.63 -2.39
CA ASN A 42 -5.96 5.51 -1.74
C ASN A 42 -4.87 5.98 -0.76
N ILE A 43 -4.09 7.00 -1.13
CA ILE A 43 -3.12 7.64 -0.21
C ILE A 43 -3.84 8.22 1.01
N GLN A 44 -4.99 8.88 0.82
CA GLN A 44 -5.78 9.42 1.93
C GLN A 44 -6.26 8.33 2.88
N MET A 45 -6.79 7.21 2.35
CA MET A 45 -7.23 6.07 3.16
C MET A 45 -6.07 5.47 3.95
N ILE A 46 -4.91 5.21 3.33
CA ILE A 46 -3.72 4.70 4.03
C ILE A 46 -3.24 5.70 5.09
N SER A 47 -3.23 6.99 4.77
CA SER A 47 -2.82 8.05 5.70
C SER A 47 -3.72 8.09 6.94
N SER A 48 -5.04 7.94 6.78
CA SER A 48 -5.98 7.90 7.92
C SER A 48 -5.67 6.78 8.90
N HIS A 49 -5.29 5.61 8.38
CA HIS A 49 -4.88 4.46 9.17
C HIS A 49 -3.59 4.77 9.94
N LEU A 50 -2.56 5.24 9.23
CA LEU A 50 -1.26 5.54 9.81
C LEU A 50 -1.34 6.61 10.90
N LEU A 51 -2.06 7.70 10.64
CA LEU A 51 -2.26 8.79 11.60
C LEU A 51 -2.99 8.32 12.87
N LYS A 52 -3.90 7.36 12.74
CA LYS A 52 -4.65 6.81 13.88
C LYS A 52 -3.84 5.79 14.69
N GLN A 53 -3.06 4.95 14.03
CA GLN A 53 -2.41 3.79 14.65
C GLN A 53 -0.97 4.03 15.08
N ARG A 54 -0.23 4.93 14.42
CA ARG A 54 1.21 5.10 14.62
C ARG A 54 1.53 6.52 15.08
N GLN A 55 2.00 6.65 16.31
CA GLN A 55 2.40 7.95 16.86
C GLN A 55 3.54 8.60 16.05
N GLU A 56 4.50 7.81 15.58
CA GLU A 56 5.58 8.29 14.70
C GLU A 56 5.05 8.88 13.39
N ALA A 57 4.07 8.22 12.74
CA ALA A 57 3.46 8.72 11.51
C ALA A 57 2.62 9.97 11.77
N ARG A 58 1.92 10.04 12.91
CA ARG A 58 1.19 11.24 13.33
C ARG A 58 2.10 12.45 13.51
N ASN A 59 3.33 12.23 13.97
CA ASN A 59 4.31 13.29 14.19
C ASN A 59 5.05 13.69 12.90
N SER A 60 5.21 12.78 11.93
CA SER A 60 6.01 13.02 10.72
C SER A 60 5.19 13.35 9.47
N LEU A 61 4.06 12.68 9.24
CA LEU A 61 3.27 12.83 8.03
C LEU A 61 2.77 14.26 7.87
N PHE A 62 2.97 14.80 6.67
CA PHE A 62 2.50 16.13 6.28
C PHE A 62 2.94 17.24 7.24
N GLY A 63 4.14 17.11 7.84
CA GLY A 63 4.66 18.08 8.80
C GLY A 63 4.01 18.01 10.18
N GLY A 64 3.40 16.88 10.54
CA GLY A 64 2.78 16.69 11.85
C GLY A 64 1.41 17.35 12.01
N LEU A 65 0.72 17.64 10.89
CA LEU A 65 -0.62 18.25 10.90
C LEU A 65 -1.65 17.43 11.69
N GLY A 66 -1.47 16.11 11.77
CA GLY A 66 -2.36 15.21 12.50
C GLY A 66 -3.69 14.91 11.81
N PHE A 67 -3.87 15.32 10.55
CA PHE A 67 -5.03 15.00 9.71
C PHE A 67 -4.61 14.71 8.26
N VAL A 68 -5.51 14.11 7.49
CA VAL A 68 -5.29 13.74 6.09
C VAL A 68 -5.52 14.95 5.18
N PRO A 69 -4.54 15.38 4.37
CA PRO A 69 -4.66 16.56 3.51
C PRO A 69 -5.47 16.27 2.24
N ASP A 70 -5.89 17.34 1.54
CA ASP A 70 -6.58 17.26 0.25
C ASP A 70 -5.63 16.89 -0.91
N ILE A 71 -6.21 16.60 -2.09
CA ILE A 71 -5.43 16.17 -3.26
C ILE A 71 -4.40 17.24 -3.70
N PRO A 72 -4.74 18.54 -3.81
CA PRO A 72 -3.74 19.56 -4.17
C PRO A 72 -2.56 19.61 -3.19
N SER A 73 -2.81 19.46 -1.88
CA SER A 73 -1.73 19.41 -0.89
C SER A 73 -0.89 18.14 -1.02
N LEU A 74 -1.50 16.97 -1.30
CA LEU A 74 -0.76 15.73 -1.57
C LEU A 74 0.14 15.87 -2.81
N GLN A 75 -0.34 16.55 -3.86
CA GLN A 75 0.47 16.85 -5.04
C GLN A 75 1.69 17.70 -4.68
N ARG A 76 1.53 18.72 -3.83
CA ARG A 76 2.66 19.53 -3.34
C ARG A 76 3.65 18.71 -2.53
N TRP A 77 3.17 17.86 -1.63
CA TRP A 77 4.06 16.99 -0.87
C TRP A 77 4.85 16.02 -1.75
N LEU A 78 4.25 15.55 -2.85
CA LEU A 78 4.95 14.72 -3.83
C LEU A 78 6.02 15.52 -4.61
N GLU A 79 5.72 16.75 -5.03
CA GLU A 79 6.73 17.64 -5.63
C GLU A 79 7.91 17.89 -4.69
N ILE A 80 7.63 18.17 -3.41
CA ILE A 80 8.67 18.35 -2.38
C ILE A 80 9.50 17.07 -2.21
N ALA A 81 8.87 15.89 -2.24
CA ALA A 81 9.59 14.62 -2.19
C ALA A 81 10.56 14.47 -3.38
N TRP A 82 10.13 14.85 -4.58
CA TRP A 82 11.00 14.84 -5.76
C TRP A 82 12.15 15.84 -5.66
N GLU A 83 11.90 17.05 -5.14
CA GLU A 83 12.94 18.06 -4.88
C GLU A 83 13.98 17.57 -3.86
N GLN A 84 13.57 16.75 -2.90
CA GLN A 84 14.45 16.10 -1.92
C GLN A 84 15.20 14.88 -2.49
N GLY A 85 15.01 14.55 -3.77
CA GLY A 85 15.72 13.46 -4.45
C GLY A 85 15.06 12.09 -4.33
N PHE A 86 13.82 11.99 -3.83
CA PHE A 86 13.08 10.73 -3.87
C PHE A 86 12.55 10.48 -5.29
N ASP A 87 12.73 9.25 -5.78
CA ASP A 87 12.18 8.77 -7.06
C ASP A 87 12.44 9.71 -8.25
N GLU A 88 13.71 10.08 -8.43
CA GLU A 88 14.11 10.99 -9.51
C GLU A 88 13.70 10.46 -10.89
N THR A 89 13.73 9.13 -11.09
CA THR A 89 13.28 8.51 -12.34
C THR A 89 11.77 8.71 -12.55
N GLY A 90 10.93 8.33 -11.58
CA GLY A 90 9.47 8.52 -11.70
C GLY A 90 9.09 10.00 -11.82
N SER A 91 9.82 10.91 -11.16
CA SER A 91 9.56 12.35 -11.27
C SER A 91 9.70 12.90 -12.69
N LYS A 92 10.55 12.30 -13.52
CA LYS A 92 10.78 12.73 -14.92
C LYS A 92 9.57 12.45 -15.80
N ASP A 93 8.81 11.40 -15.51
CA ASP A 93 7.58 11.06 -16.23
C ASP A 93 6.48 12.14 -16.05
N PHE A 94 6.64 13.01 -15.05
CA PHE A 94 5.73 14.11 -14.73
C PHE A 94 6.33 15.50 -14.97
N ASP A 95 7.48 15.61 -15.64
CA ASP A 95 8.26 16.85 -15.76
C ASP A 95 8.56 17.51 -14.40
N LYS A 96 8.68 16.69 -13.34
CA LYS A 96 8.85 17.11 -11.94
C LYS A 96 7.75 18.06 -11.43
N LYS A 97 6.58 18.07 -12.07
CA LYS A 97 5.47 18.97 -11.73
C LYS A 97 4.13 18.28 -11.86
N ILE A 98 3.39 18.19 -10.76
CA ILE A 98 2.10 17.50 -10.67
C ILE A 98 1.01 18.36 -10.04
N TYR A 99 1.37 19.40 -9.30
CA TYR A 99 0.41 20.28 -8.65
C TYR A 99 -0.51 20.97 -9.65
N GLY A 100 -1.81 20.90 -9.35
CA GLY A 100 -2.88 21.48 -10.18
C GLY A 100 -3.19 20.67 -11.44
N LYS A 101 -2.46 19.57 -11.70
CA LYS A 101 -2.74 18.68 -12.82
C LYS A 101 -3.76 17.61 -12.40
N ARG A 102 -4.61 17.19 -13.34
CA ARG A 102 -5.57 16.08 -13.17
C ARG A 102 -4.97 14.79 -13.75
N ILE A 103 -4.03 14.19 -13.02
CA ILE A 103 -3.27 13.04 -13.54
C ILE A 103 -3.27 11.85 -12.58
N TRP A 104 -3.21 10.67 -13.18
CA TRP A 104 -3.13 9.40 -12.47
C TRP A 104 -1.76 9.28 -11.82
N ILE A 105 -1.76 8.64 -10.65
CA ILE A 105 -0.56 8.19 -9.96
C ILE A 105 -0.73 6.71 -9.61
N GLY A 106 0.39 6.03 -9.42
CA GLY A 106 0.45 4.63 -9.06
C GLY A 106 1.06 4.39 -7.69
N THR A 107 1.42 3.13 -7.48
CA THR A 107 2.06 2.65 -6.24
C THR A 107 3.44 3.28 -6.02
N THR A 108 4.13 3.68 -7.09
CA THR A 108 5.44 4.37 -7.04
C THR A 108 5.33 5.71 -6.33
N GLU A 109 4.45 6.60 -6.79
CA GLU A 109 4.26 7.93 -6.19
C GLU A 109 3.76 7.82 -4.74
N CYS A 110 2.86 6.87 -4.46
CA CYS A 110 2.40 6.58 -3.11
C CYS A 110 3.56 6.18 -2.18
N ALA A 111 4.42 5.25 -2.60
CA ALA A 111 5.57 4.83 -1.82
C ALA A 111 6.61 5.97 -1.67
N THR A 112 6.86 6.74 -2.73
CA THR A 112 7.73 7.92 -2.74
C THR A 112 7.28 8.94 -1.70
N LEU A 113 5.98 9.26 -1.67
CA LEU A 113 5.40 10.18 -0.70
C LEU A 113 5.63 9.70 0.74
N PHE A 114 5.25 8.46 1.08
CA PHE A 114 5.43 7.96 2.45
C PHE A 114 6.91 7.84 2.86
N ARG A 115 7.79 7.46 1.93
CA ARG A 115 9.24 7.40 2.17
C ARG A 115 9.84 8.77 2.47
N SER A 116 9.35 9.83 1.81
CA SER A 116 9.81 11.20 2.08
C SER A 116 9.55 11.66 3.52
N PHE A 117 8.50 11.15 4.16
CA PHE A 117 8.21 11.37 5.58
C PHE A 117 8.91 10.39 6.53
N GLY A 118 9.88 9.62 6.03
CA GLY A 118 10.65 8.66 6.82
C GLY A 118 9.92 7.35 7.11
N LEU A 119 8.77 7.08 6.49
CA LEU A 119 8.06 5.81 6.66
C LEU A 119 8.63 4.72 5.76
N ARG A 120 8.69 3.49 6.29
CA ARG A 120 9.08 2.32 5.50
C ARG A 120 7.91 1.89 4.61
N ALA A 121 7.96 2.24 3.34
CA ALA A 121 7.04 1.72 2.31
C ALA A 121 7.78 0.79 1.33
N ARG A 122 7.15 -0.33 0.96
CA ARG A 122 7.69 -1.32 0.01
C ARG A 122 6.68 -1.60 -1.08
N ILE A 123 7.14 -1.56 -2.33
CA ILE A 123 6.36 -1.98 -3.49
C ILE A 123 6.68 -3.45 -3.74
N VAL A 124 5.62 -4.25 -3.88
CA VAL A 124 5.70 -5.65 -4.28
C VAL A 124 4.95 -5.76 -5.59
N ASP A 125 5.66 -6.20 -6.63
CA ASP A 125 5.09 -6.42 -7.96
C ASP A 125 4.80 -7.91 -8.15
N PHE A 126 3.54 -8.21 -8.49
CA PHE A 126 3.03 -9.54 -8.76
C PHE A 126 2.88 -9.72 -10.27
N CYS A 127 4.01 -9.68 -10.99
CA CYS A 127 4.02 -9.85 -12.43
C CYS A 127 4.00 -11.35 -12.80
N SER A 128 3.06 -11.73 -13.66
CA SER A 128 2.92 -13.10 -14.19
C SER A 128 4.17 -13.63 -14.92
N LYS A 129 5.09 -12.74 -15.32
CA LYS A 129 6.35 -13.07 -16.00
C LYS A 129 7.47 -13.53 -15.06
N THR A 130 7.33 -13.33 -13.76
CA THR A 130 8.33 -13.71 -12.75
C THR A 130 7.70 -14.66 -11.75
N ILE A 131 8.29 -15.85 -11.59
CA ILE A 131 7.87 -16.81 -10.55
C ILE A 131 8.27 -16.23 -9.19
N GLY A 132 7.41 -15.38 -8.62
CA GLY A 132 7.53 -14.83 -7.27
C GLY A 132 7.47 -13.30 -7.17
N PRO A 133 7.12 -12.76 -6.00
CA PRO A 133 7.00 -11.32 -5.76
C PRO A 133 8.34 -10.62 -5.94
N LYS A 134 8.41 -9.62 -6.83
CA LYS A 134 9.59 -8.75 -6.95
C LYS A 134 9.44 -7.59 -5.97
N VAL A 135 10.27 -7.58 -4.94
CA VAL A 135 10.43 -6.41 -4.07
C VAL A 135 11.26 -5.38 -4.83
N CYS A 136 10.78 -4.14 -4.94
CA CYS A 136 11.54 -3.03 -5.53
C CYS A 136 11.90 -2.03 -4.43
N GLY A 137 13.21 -1.91 -4.11
CA GLY A 137 13.72 -0.90 -3.18
C GLY A 137 15.12 -1.20 -2.61
N PRO A 138 15.72 -0.29 -1.81
CA PRO A 138 17.13 -0.37 -1.38
C PRO A 138 17.52 -1.60 -0.53
N MET A 139 16.59 -2.51 -0.24
CA MET A 139 16.81 -3.80 0.41
C MET A 139 17.10 -4.95 -0.57
N ASP A 140 17.19 -4.71 -1.88
CA ASP A 140 17.45 -5.72 -2.93
C ASP A 140 18.70 -6.60 -2.65
N LYS A 141 19.68 -6.09 -1.89
CA LYS A 141 20.89 -6.84 -1.52
C LYS A 141 20.60 -8.07 -0.67
N TYR A 142 19.55 -8.06 0.16
CA TYR A 142 19.22 -9.18 1.07
C TYR A 142 18.40 -10.30 0.43
N VAL A 143 17.89 -10.10 -0.79
CA VAL A 143 17.11 -11.11 -1.55
C VAL A 143 17.98 -11.85 -2.57
N SER A 144 19.19 -11.35 -2.83
CA SER A 144 20.14 -11.91 -3.82
C SER A 144 20.60 -13.35 -3.53
N MET A 145 20.29 -13.93 -2.37
CA MET A 145 20.51 -15.35 -2.06
C MET A 145 19.59 -16.30 -2.83
N TRP A 146 18.43 -15.87 -3.35
CA TRP A 146 17.51 -16.73 -4.10
C TRP A 146 17.91 -16.91 -5.58
N LYS A 147 18.66 -15.94 -6.16
CA LYS A 147 18.91 -15.87 -7.60
C LYS A 147 19.89 -16.89 -8.17
N LYS A 148 20.52 -17.75 -7.37
CA LYS A 148 21.56 -18.66 -7.89
C LYS A 148 21.06 -19.85 -8.71
N ASN A 149 19.76 -20.14 -8.80
CA ASN A 149 19.32 -21.46 -9.26
C ASN A 149 18.32 -21.58 -10.43
N VAL A 150 17.94 -20.53 -11.17
CA VAL A 150 17.02 -20.77 -12.31
C VAL A 150 17.36 -19.92 -13.53
N HIS A 151 18.09 -20.53 -14.46
CA HIS A 151 18.09 -20.17 -15.87
C HIS A 151 17.03 -21.02 -16.58
N GLN A 152 15.93 -20.43 -17.04
CA GLN A 152 15.33 -20.81 -18.32
C GLN A 152 14.24 -19.84 -18.78
N GLU A 153 14.35 -19.42 -20.04
CA GLU A 153 13.29 -18.79 -20.82
C GLU A 153 12.15 -19.78 -21.04
N VAL A 154 10.90 -19.42 -20.74
CA VAL A 154 9.73 -20.15 -21.24
C VAL A 154 8.59 -19.20 -21.60
N SER A 155 7.92 -19.61 -22.68
CA SER A 155 6.85 -18.99 -23.47
C SER A 155 5.56 -18.67 -22.71
N PHE A 156 4.83 -17.70 -23.27
CA PHE A 156 3.56 -17.17 -22.77
C PHE A 156 2.39 -18.13 -23.00
N THR A 157 1.80 -18.63 -21.91
CA THR A 157 0.45 -19.20 -21.90
C THR A 157 -0.33 -18.76 -20.65
N HIS A 158 -1.65 -18.88 -20.74
CA HIS A 158 -2.72 -18.41 -19.84
C HIS A 158 -2.57 -18.77 -18.34
N ASP A 159 -1.67 -19.70 -18.00
CA ASP A 159 -1.38 -20.23 -16.66
C ASP A 159 -0.69 -19.23 -15.71
N THR A 160 0.02 -18.26 -16.29
CA THR A 160 0.85 -17.33 -15.54
C THR A 160 0.05 -16.32 -14.71
N ASN A 161 -1.19 -16.04 -15.10
CA ASN A 161 -2.06 -15.06 -14.43
C ASN A 161 -2.64 -15.62 -13.11
N VAL A 162 -2.99 -16.91 -13.07
CA VAL A 162 -3.52 -17.59 -11.87
C VAL A 162 -2.46 -17.63 -10.77
N LYS A 163 -1.22 -17.99 -11.12
CA LYS A 163 -0.09 -18.03 -10.16
C LYS A 163 0.23 -16.67 -9.55
N GLY A 164 0.08 -15.58 -10.31
CA GLY A 164 0.27 -14.22 -9.80
C GLY A 164 -0.80 -13.82 -8.77
N GLN A 165 -2.05 -14.20 -9.04
CA GLN A 165 -3.17 -13.96 -8.13
C GLN A 165 -3.06 -14.77 -6.84
N GLU A 166 -2.71 -16.05 -6.93
CA GLU A 166 -2.45 -16.90 -5.75
C GLU A 166 -1.32 -16.30 -4.89
N ALA A 167 -0.20 -15.91 -5.51
CA ALA A 167 0.91 -15.28 -4.79
C ALA A 167 0.50 -13.96 -4.10
N LEU A 168 -0.39 -13.17 -4.71
CA LEU A 168 -0.93 -11.95 -4.09
C LEU A 168 -1.79 -12.29 -2.87
N ILE A 169 -2.71 -13.25 -2.99
CA ILE A 169 -3.58 -13.67 -1.89
C ILE A 169 -2.75 -14.21 -0.73
N ASP A 170 -1.79 -15.09 -1.00
CA ASP A 170 -0.89 -15.63 0.03
C ASP A 170 -0.07 -14.53 0.69
N TRP A 171 0.43 -13.57 -0.10
CA TRP A 171 1.21 -12.46 0.44
C TRP A 171 0.37 -11.58 1.37
N VAL A 172 -0.87 -11.25 0.97
CA VAL A 172 -1.80 -10.46 1.79
C VAL A 172 -2.21 -11.22 3.04
N TRP A 173 -2.52 -12.52 2.92
CA TRP A 173 -2.84 -13.38 4.06
C TRP A 173 -1.70 -13.40 5.08
N ASN A 174 -0.48 -13.67 4.62
CA ASN A 174 0.71 -13.69 5.47
C ASN A 174 1.03 -12.30 6.06
N TYR A 175 0.72 -11.23 5.33
CA TYR A 175 0.83 -9.88 5.86
C TYR A 175 -0.10 -9.71 7.06
N PHE A 176 -1.38 -10.06 6.98
CA PHE A 176 -2.32 -9.82 8.09
C PHE A 176 -2.26 -10.87 9.21
N SER A 177 -1.81 -12.09 8.94
CA SER A 177 -1.80 -13.24 9.86
C SER A 177 -0.70 -13.19 10.95
N ASP A 178 -0.44 -12.04 11.56
CA ASP A 178 0.65 -11.91 12.55
C ASP A 178 0.49 -12.91 13.73
N PRO A 179 1.48 -13.79 13.99
CA PRO A 179 1.40 -14.71 15.13
C PRO A 179 1.34 -14.00 16.49
N LYS A 180 1.75 -12.73 16.59
CA LYS A 180 1.67 -11.93 17.82
C LYS A 180 0.26 -11.44 18.15
N CYS A 181 -0.68 -11.53 17.21
CA CYS A 181 -2.09 -11.15 17.42
C CYS A 181 -2.91 -12.28 18.08
N SER A 182 -2.27 -13.36 18.50
CA SER A 182 -2.86 -14.46 19.29
C SER A 182 -3.06 -14.05 20.74
N THR A 183 -4.04 -13.17 21.00
CA THR A 183 -4.50 -12.89 22.37
C THR A 183 -5.87 -13.51 22.62
N SER A 184 -5.81 -14.68 23.26
CA SER A 184 -6.72 -15.32 24.23
C SER A 184 -8.22 -15.44 23.99
N GLU A 185 -8.79 -15.10 22.84
CA GLU A 185 -10.18 -15.41 22.55
C GLU A 185 -10.26 -16.14 21.20
N ASN A 186 -10.91 -17.30 21.19
CA ASN A 186 -11.34 -18.00 19.96
C ASN A 186 -12.30 -17.10 19.18
N ARG A 187 -11.78 -16.09 18.49
CA ARG A 187 -12.54 -15.22 17.61
C ARG A 187 -12.08 -15.46 16.18
N HIS A 188 -13.02 -15.87 15.34
CA HIS A 188 -12.82 -16.06 13.90
C HIS A 188 -12.63 -14.73 13.15
N VAL A 189 -12.78 -13.59 13.82
CA VAL A 189 -12.49 -12.24 13.29
C VAL A 189 -11.33 -11.61 14.05
N ILE A 190 -10.21 -11.39 13.37
CA ILE A 190 -8.97 -10.86 13.95
C ILE A 190 -8.68 -9.48 13.35
N VAL A 191 -8.51 -8.48 14.21
CA VAL A 191 -8.07 -7.14 13.78
C VAL A 191 -6.56 -7.05 13.90
N SER A 192 -5.88 -6.92 12.76
CA SER A 192 -4.43 -6.82 12.70
C SER A 192 -3.95 -5.48 13.25
N GLN A 193 -2.88 -5.51 14.04
CA GLN A 193 -2.16 -4.32 14.51
C GLN A 193 -1.08 -3.84 13.52
N LYS A 194 -0.93 -4.49 12.36
CA LYS A 194 0.05 -4.07 11.36
C LYS A 194 -0.33 -2.73 10.74
N SER A 195 0.66 -1.85 10.68
CA SER A 195 0.61 -0.49 10.13
C SER A 195 1.99 -0.07 9.59
#